data_AF-A0A9E3SIZ8-F1
#
_entry.id   AF-A0A9E3SIZ8-F1
#
_cell.length_a   1.000
_cell.length_b   1.000
_cell.length_c   1.000
_cell.angle_alpha   90.00
_cell.angle_beta   90.00
_cell.angle_gamma   90.00
#
_symmetry.space_group_name_H-M   'P 1'
#
loop_
_entity.id
_entity.type
_entity.pdbx_description
1 polymer ?
#
loop_
_entity_poly.entity_id
_entity_poly.type
_entity_poly.pdbx_seq_one_letter_code
_entity_poly.pdbx_strand_id
1 'polypeptide(L)'
;MSETALLALAHSVAVLLALGLAFHALPDDWLVRRTPARQAGLGALAGAMGIVLMLAPWQSVPGAFFDARSVLLAVTGLFFGPIAAAIAMAACSALRLWQGGDAAATGLAVIALSGLAGLAWRRWRARPAEDMRAVELFAFGVAVHAATLVALLALPAGSRGRIASAIAPTVLGIFPVATMLLGMLLGKWVRGARTAEALRLSEERLRLALDASRQGSFDIDLVTGAATVSDGYARMLGHDPATFRDSHQQWLERMHPDDREGALATFRELMEGRRPEFRGEFRLRNAAGEWVWILSVGRIVARDAAGAPLRVTGTHTDVTERREAEAREREARAEAARLLEASDASRLALLSVVEDLRSAEDRMGRSESFYRGLFENMHEGFAFCRLVREEGRAPDFEYLRVNDAFGRMLGLAGAEGLRAADAPLDI
;
A
#
# COMPACT_ATOMS: atom_id res chain seq x y z
N MET A 1 -45.42 3.11 -45.84
CA MET A 1 -44.79 1.87 -45.32
C MET A 1 -45.89 0.83 -45.18
N SER A 2 -45.67 -0.43 -45.57
CA SER A 2 -46.64 -1.49 -45.33
C SER A 2 -46.69 -1.87 -43.85
N GLU A 3 -47.79 -2.46 -43.39
CA GLU A 3 -47.94 -2.98 -42.02
C GLU A 3 -46.86 -4.02 -41.68
N THR A 4 -46.51 -4.88 -42.64
CA THR A 4 -45.42 -5.86 -42.51
C THR A 4 -44.05 -5.22 -42.32
N ALA A 5 -43.77 -4.08 -42.96
CA ALA A 5 -42.53 -3.35 -42.79
C ALA A 5 -42.46 -2.65 -41.42
N LEU A 6 -43.57 -2.15 -40.91
CA LEU A 6 -43.64 -1.55 -39.58
C LEU A 6 -43.41 -2.59 -38.48
N LEU A 7 -44.04 -3.76 -38.58
CA LEU A 7 -43.86 -4.87 -37.64
C LEU A 7 -42.40 -5.37 -37.59
N ALA A 8 -41.77 -5.53 -38.75
CA ALA A 8 -40.37 -5.96 -38.82
C ALA A 8 -39.38 -4.91 -38.26
N LEU A 9 -39.67 -3.62 -38.44
CA LEU A 9 -38.91 -2.54 -37.81
C LEU A 9 -39.10 -2.53 -36.29
N ALA A 10 -40.33 -2.72 -35.81
CA ALA A 10 -40.59 -2.86 -34.37
C ALA A 10 -39.87 -4.06 -33.76
N HIS A 11 -39.85 -5.19 -34.45
CA HIS A 11 -39.08 -6.37 -34.06
C HIS A 11 -37.58 -6.07 -34.01
N SER A 12 -37.04 -5.39 -35.03
CA SER A 12 -35.63 -4.99 -35.05
C SER A 12 -35.26 -4.09 -33.87
N VAL A 13 -36.12 -3.13 -33.52
CA VAL A 13 -35.93 -2.28 -32.33
C VAL A 13 -35.94 -3.13 -31.05
N ALA A 14 -36.91 -4.04 -30.91
CA ALA A 14 -36.99 -4.92 -29.74
C ALA A 14 -35.72 -5.78 -29.57
N VAL A 15 -35.19 -6.32 -30.68
CA VAL A 15 -33.97 -7.13 -30.70
C VAL A 15 -32.73 -6.29 -30.34
N LEU A 16 -32.62 -5.05 -30.84
CA LEU A 16 -31.54 -4.13 -30.47
C LEU A 16 -31.61 -3.69 -28.98
N LEU A 17 -32.82 -3.52 -28.43
CA LEU A 17 -33.01 -3.26 -27.00
C LEU A 17 -32.68 -4.48 -26.14
N ALA A 18 -33.10 -5.67 -26.57
CA ALA A 18 -32.80 -6.94 -25.91
C ALA A 18 -31.28 -7.18 -25.87
N LEU A 19 -30.55 -6.84 -26.93
CA LEU A 19 -29.09 -6.86 -26.92
C LEU A 19 -28.53 -5.95 -25.84
N GLY A 20 -29.03 -4.72 -25.77
CA GLY A 20 -28.57 -3.78 -24.77
C GLY A 20 -28.77 -4.33 -23.34
N LEU A 21 -29.95 -4.87 -23.06
CA LEU A 21 -30.25 -5.52 -21.79
C LEU A 21 -29.35 -6.74 -21.53
N ALA A 22 -29.09 -7.56 -22.55
CA ALA A 22 -28.20 -8.70 -22.44
C ALA A 22 -26.77 -8.27 -22.06
N PHE A 23 -26.28 -7.15 -22.61
CA PHE A 23 -24.99 -6.59 -22.19
C PHE A 23 -25.02 -6.00 -20.78
N HIS A 24 -26.13 -5.41 -20.35
CA HIS A 24 -26.27 -4.92 -18.97
C HIS A 24 -26.28 -6.05 -17.94
N ALA A 25 -26.77 -7.24 -18.30
CA ALA A 25 -26.79 -8.41 -17.43
C ALA A 25 -25.41 -9.09 -17.29
N LEU A 26 -24.41 -8.70 -18.10
CA LEU A 26 -23.05 -9.21 -17.95
C LEU A 26 -22.36 -8.56 -16.75
N PRO A 27 -21.42 -9.26 -16.08
CA PRO A 27 -20.62 -8.66 -15.02
C PRO A 27 -19.85 -7.44 -15.53
N ASP A 28 -19.73 -6.40 -14.70
CA ASP A 28 -19.13 -5.10 -15.07
C ASP A 28 -17.73 -5.24 -15.70
N ASP A 29 -16.96 -6.20 -15.21
CA ASP A 29 -15.61 -6.46 -15.67
C ASP A 29 -15.54 -6.99 -17.11
N TRP A 30 -16.61 -7.57 -17.67
CA TRP A 30 -16.70 -7.95 -19.08
C TRP A 30 -16.71 -6.75 -20.01
N LEU A 31 -17.35 -5.65 -19.59
CA LEU A 31 -17.43 -4.40 -20.35
C LEU A 31 -16.16 -3.56 -20.16
N VAL A 32 -15.52 -3.65 -18.99
CA VAL A 32 -14.32 -2.87 -18.66
C VAL A 32 -13.04 -3.53 -19.18
N ARG A 33 -12.86 -4.84 -18.95
CA ARG A 33 -11.60 -5.54 -19.28
C ARG A 33 -11.69 -6.22 -20.64
N ARG A 34 -10.79 -5.82 -21.54
CA ARG A 34 -10.82 -6.19 -22.97
C ARG A 34 -9.97 -7.42 -23.32
N THR A 35 -10.06 -8.50 -22.54
CA THR A 35 -9.32 -9.73 -22.86
C THR A 35 -9.87 -10.39 -24.14
N PRO A 36 -9.05 -11.14 -24.90
CA PRO A 36 -9.52 -11.83 -26.11
C PRO A 36 -10.73 -12.74 -25.87
N ALA A 37 -10.74 -13.49 -24.76
CA ALA A 37 -11.85 -14.37 -24.39
C ALA A 37 -13.18 -13.62 -24.16
N ARG A 38 -13.12 -12.46 -23.50
CA ARG A 38 -14.31 -11.62 -23.26
C ARG A 38 -14.81 -10.99 -24.55
N GLN A 39 -13.91 -10.51 -25.40
CA GLN A 39 -14.29 -10.04 -26.73
C GLN A 39 -14.93 -11.16 -27.57
N ALA A 40 -14.45 -12.40 -27.43
CA ALA A 40 -15.05 -13.53 -28.11
C ALA A 40 -16.47 -13.82 -27.64
N GLY A 41 -16.73 -13.82 -26.34
CA GLY A 41 -18.09 -13.99 -25.80
C GLY A 41 -19.04 -12.85 -26.18
N LEU A 42 -18.57 -11.59 -26.12
CA LEU A 42 -19.35 -10.43 -26.57
C LEU A 42 -19.66 -10.50 -28.07
N GLY A 43 -18.69 -10.96 -28.88
CA GLY A 43 -18.87 -11.19 -30.31
C GLY A 43 -19.85 -12.31 -30.62
N ALA A 44 -19.83 -13.40 -29.85
CA ALA A 44 -20.78 -14.51 -29.99
C ALA A 44 -22.21 -14.07 -29.67
N LEU A 45 -22.41 -13.29 -28.59
CA LEU A 45 -23.71 -12.72 -28.24
C LEU A 45 -24.24 -11.76 -29.33
N ALA A 46 -23.38 -10.85 -29.80
CA ALA A 46 -23.72 -9.97 -30.91
C ALA A 46 -24.00 -10.75 -32.21
N GLY A 47 -23.24 -11.81 -32.50
CA GLY A 47 -23.47 -12.68 -33.65
C GLY A 47 -24.82 -13.41 -33.59
N ALA A 48 -25.17 -13.98 -32.44
CA ALA A 48 -26.46 -14.63 -32.21
C ALA A 48 -27.61 -13.63 -32.40
N MET A 49 -27.48 -12.42 -31.87
CA MET A 49 -28.50 -11.39 -32.05
C MET A 49 -28.60 -10.90 -33.50
N GLY A 50 -27.46 -10.83 -34.21
CA GLY A 50 -27.43 -10.51 -35.64
C GLY A 50 -28.12 -11.57 -36.48
N ILE A 51 -28.00 -12.84 -36.11
CA ILE A 51 -28.76 -13.94 -36.71
C ILE A 51 -30.27 -13.74 -36.49
N VAL A 52 -30.72 -13.40 -35.28
CA VAL A 52 -32.14 -13.12 -35.01
C VAL A 52 -32.66 -11.98 -35.89
N LEU A 53 -31.90 -10.87 -36.02
CA LEU A 53 -32.26 -9.77 -36.91
C LEU A 53 -32.42 -10.23 -38.37
N MET A 54 -31.53 -11.11 -38.84
CA MET A 54 -31.56 -11.63 -40.21
C MET A 54 -32.69 -12.65 -40.48
N LEU A 55 -33.27 -13.24 -39.44
CA LEU A 55 -34.40 -14.18 -39.54
C LEU A 55 -35.76 -13.47 -39.58
N ALA A 56 -35.80 -12.18 -39.25
CA ALA A 56 -36.99 -11.34 -39.32
C ALA A 56 -36.81 -10.15 -40.30
N PRO A 57 -36.47 -10.39 -41.58
CA PRO A 57 -36.29 -9.31 -42.53
C PRO A 57 -37.62 -8.68 -42.92
N TRP A 58 -37.59 -7.41 -43.31
CA TRP A 58 -38.68 -6.81 -44.07
C TRP A 58 -38.39 -6.81 -45.56
N GLN A 59 -39.45 -6.84 -46.36
CA GLN A 59 -39.37 -6.80 -47.80
C GLN A 59 -39.91 -5.47 -48.31
N SER A 60 -39.09 -4.70 -49.04
CA SER A 60 -39.49 -3.42 -49.65
C SER A 60 -39.77 -3.53 -51.15
N VAL A 61 -39.17 -4.50 -51.83
CA VAL A 61 -39.34 -4.82 -53.26
C VAL A 61 -39.36 -6.35 -53.41
N PRO A 62 -40.08 -6.94 -54.39
CA PRO A 62 -40.04 -8.37 -54.67
C PRO A 62 -38.59 -8.90 -54.75
N GLY A 63 -38.26 -9.91 -53.93
CA GLY A 63 -36.92 -10.52 -53.88
C GLY A 63 -35.85 -9.77 -53.08
N ALA A 64 -36.14 -8.59 -52.51
CA ALA A 64 -35.18 -7.80 -51.75
C ALA A 64 -35.54 -7.70 -50.25
N PHE A 65 -34.72 -8.32 -49.40
CA PHE A 65 -34.90 -8.44 -47.96
C PHE A 65 -33.87 -7.58 -47.20
N PHE A 66 -34.34 -6.88 -46.16
CA PHE A 66 -33.54 -5.94 -45.36
C PHE A 66 -33.78 -6.16 -43.87
N ASP A 67 -32.75 -5.88 -43.06
CA ASP A 67 -32.76 -6.06 -41.61
C ASP A 67 -31.83 -5.03 -40.93
N ALA A 68 -31.85 -4.98 -39.60
CA ALA A 68 -31.08 -4.00 -38.82
C ALA A 68 -29.68 -4.47 -38.39
N ARG A 69 -29.10 -5.53 -38.98
CA ARG A 69 -27.78 -6.06 -38.58
C ARG A 69 -26.65 -5.06 -38.75
N SER A 70 -26.77 -4.11 -39.69
CA SER A 70 -25.74 -3.07 -39.90
C SER A 70 -25.55 -2.20 -38.66
N VAL A 71 -26.65 -1.85 -37.97
CA VAL A 71 -26.63 -1.09 -36.70
C VAL A 71 -25.85 -1.87 -35.64
N LEU A 72 -26.21 -3.15 -35.46
CA LEU A 72 -25.58 -4.04 -34.48
C LEU A 72 -24.09 -4.24 -34.72
N LEU A 73 -23.70 -4.57 -35.95
CA LEU A 73 -22.31 -4.86 -36.31
C LEU A 73 -21.42 -3.63 -36.18
N ALA A 74 -21.92 -2.46 -36.58
CA ALA A 74 -21.18 -1.20 -36.46
C ALA A 74 -20.94 -0.83 -34.99
N VAL A 75 -21.97 -0.93 -34.15
CA VAL A 75 -21.86 -0.69 -32.71
C VAL A 75 -20.95 -1.72 -32.04
N THR A 76 -20.99 -2.98 -32.48
CA THR A 76 -20.10 -4.04 -31.97
C THR A 76 -18.62 -3.73 -32.25
N GLY A 77 -18.30 -3.30 -33.47
CA GLY A 77 -16.94 -2.84 -33.81
C GLY A 77 -16.52 -1.61 -33.00
N LEU A 78 -17.43 -0.65 -32.84
CA LEU A 78 -17.17 0.58 -32.12
C LEU A 78 -16.88 0.36 -30.62
N PHE A 79 -17.68 -0.46 -29.93
CA PHE A 79 -17.58 -0.65 -28.48
C PHE A 79 -16.69 -1.83 -28.06
N PHE A 80 -16.81 -2.98 -28.72
CA PHE A 80 -16.23 -4.24 -28.26
C PHE A 80 -14.95 -4.63 -28.99
N GLY A 81 -14.74 -4.14 -30.21
CA GLY A 81 -13.45 -4.18 -30.90
C GLY A 81 -13.30 -5.30 -31.90
N PRO A 82 -12.06 -5.54 -32.38
CA PRO A 82 -11.82 -6.30 -33.61
C PRO A 82 -12.22 -7.77 -33.47
N ILE A 83 -11.93 -8.42 -32.34
CA ILE A 83 -12.25 -9.84 -32.14
C ILE A 83 -13.77 -10.03 -32.08
N ALA A 84 -14.45 -9.19 -31.28
CA ALA A 84 -15.91 -9.24 -31.16
C ALA A 84 -16.60 -8.98 -32.51
N ALA A 85 -16.15 -7.96 -33.23
CA ALA A 85 -16.67 -7.63 -34.56
C ALA A 85 -16.42 -8.76 -35.57
N ALA A 86 -15.22 -9.36 -35.58
CA ALA A 86 -14.89 -10.46 -36.48
C ALA A 86 -15.81 -11.67 -36.25
N ILE A 87 -16.05 -12.04 -34.99
CA ILE A 87 -16.92 -13.17 -34.65
C ILE A 87 -18.38 -12.87 -35.03
N ALA A 88 -18.89 -11.69 -34.70
CA ALA A 88 -20.25 -11.30 -35.06
C ALA A 88 -20.45 -11.25 -36.60
N MET A 89 -19.47 -10.71 -37.33
CA MET A 89 -19.48 -10.70 -38.80
C MET A 89 -19.40 -12.10 -39.38
N ALA A 90 -18.56 -12.99 -38.84
CA ALA A 90 -18.45 -14.38 -39.28
C ALA A 90 -19.77 -15.13 -39.10
N ALA A 91 -20.42 -15.01 -37.94
CA ALA A 91 -21.73 -15.63 -37.67
C ALA A 91 -22.81 -15.14 -38.65
N CYS A 92 -22.91 -13.82 -38.85
CA CYS A 92 -23.87 -13.25 -39.81
C CYS A 92 -23.54 -13.65 -41.26
N SER A 93 -22.26 -13.74 -41.61
CA SER A 93 -21.82 -14.11 -42.96
C SER A 93 -22.12 -15.57 -43.28
N ALA A 94 -21.92 -16.47 -42.31
CA ALA A 94 -22.24 -17.89 -42.44
C ALA A 94 -23.75 -18.09 -42.69
N LEU A 95 -24.61 -17.44 -41.91
CA LEU A 95 -26.05 -17.48 -42.15
C LEU A 95 -26.41 -16.85 -43.51
N ARG A 96 -25.75 -15.75 -43.89
CA ARG A 96 -26.05 -15.08 -45.16
C ARG A 96 -25.70 -15.95 -46.37
N LEU A 97 -24.57 -16.66 -46.30
CA LEU A 97 -24.17 -17.62 -47.32
C LEU A 97 -25.16 -18.79 -47.39
N TRP A 98 -25.63 -19.29 -46.24
CA TRP A 98 -26.61 -20.36 -46.19
C TRP A 98 -27.98 -19.95 -46.77
N GLN A 99 -28.44 -18.72 -46.51
CA GLN A 99 -29.68 -18.20 -47.11
C GLN A 99 -29.62 -18.06 -48.64
N GLY A 100 -28.42 -17.86 -49.21
CA GLY A 100 -28.22 -17.72 -50.65
C GLY A 100 -28.96 -16.54 -51.29
N GLY A 101 -29.21 -16.65 -52.60
CA GLY A 101 -29.95 -15.67 -53.42
C GLY A 101 -29.10 -14.59 -54.10
N ASP A 102 -29.70 -13.89 -55.06
CA ASP A 102 -29.01 -12.92 -55.93
C ASP A 102 -28.40 -11.73 -55.18
N ALA A 103 -28.92 -11.43 -54.00
CA ALA A 103 -28.41 -10.37 -53.11
C ALA A 103 -27.39 -10.89 -52.06
N ALA A 104 -26.88 -12.12 -52.19
CA ALA A 104 -25.92 -12.68 -51.22
C ALA A 104 -24.65 -11.85 -51.11
N ALA A 105 -24.03 -11.49 -52.25
CA ALA A 105 -22.82 -10.66 -52.30
C ALA A 105 -23.03 -9.27 -51.68
N THR A 106 -24.18 -8.65 -51.94
CA THR A 106 -24.57 -7.37 -51.33
C THR A 106 -24.70 -7.51 -49.80
N GLY A 107 -25.31 -8.59 -49.33
CA GLY A 107 -25.44 -8.86 -47.90
C GLY A 107 -24.11 -9.02 -47.18
N LEU A 108 -23.16 -9.75 -47.79
CA LEU A 108 -21.80 -9.89 -47.26
C LEU A 108 -21.05 -8.56 -47.24
N ALA A 109 -21.19 -7.75 -48.31
CA ALA A 109 -20.61 -6.41 -48.36
C ALA A 109 -21.18 -5.50 -47.26
N VAL A 110 -22.50 -5.55 -46.99
CA VAL A 110 -23.11 -4.81 -45.87
C VAL A 110 -22.54 -5.25 -44.51
N ILE A 111 -22.39 -6.56 -44.28
CA ILE A 111 -21.83 -7.11 -43.03
C ILE A 111 -20.40 -6.58 -42.84
N ALA A 112 -19.56 -6.72 -43.86
CA ALA A 112 -18.17 -6.29 -43.82
C ALA A 112 -18.04 -4.77 -43.61
N LEU A 113 -18.73 -3.97 -44.43
CA LEU A 113 -18.66 -2.50 -44.35
C LEU A 113 -19.16 -1.98 -43.00
N SER A 114 -20.22 -2.56 -42.43
CA SER A 114 -20.76 -2.14 -41.14
C SER A 114 -19.76 -2.38 -40.00
N GLY A 115 -19.24 -3.60 -39.89
CA GLY A 115 -18.27 -3.93 -38.84
C GLY A 115 -16.94 -3.19 -39.00
N LEU A 116 -16.42 -3.09 -40.23
CA LEU A 116 -15.20 -2.34 -40.52
C LEU A 116 -15.35 -0.84 -40.27
N ALA A 117 -16.50 -0.24 -40.59
CA ALA A 117 -16.77 1.17 -40.28
C ALA A 117 -16.76 1.42 -38.77
N GLY A 118 -17.35 0.52 -37.97
CA GLY A 118 -17.27 0.58 -36.51
C GLY A 118 -15.82 0.54 -35.98
N LEU A 119 -15.01 -0.36 -36.52
CA LEU A 119 -13.59 -0.48 -36.16
C LEU A 119 -12.76 0.73 -36.61
N ALA A 120 -13.00 1.22 -37.81
CA ALA A 120 -12.33 2.39 -38.37
C ALA A 120 -12.63 3.64 -37.54
N TRP A 121 -13.90 3.86 -37.19
CA TRP A 121 -14.31 4.98 -36.34
C TRP A 121 -13.67 4.91 -34.96
N ARG A 122 -13.65 3.71 -34.36
CA ARG A 122 -12.95 3.46 -33.09
C ARG A 122 -11.45 3.76 -33.18
N ARG A 123 -10.80 3.39 -34.29
CA ARG A 123 -9.35 3.59 -34.48
C ARG A 123 -8.99 5.06 -34.71
N TRP A 124 -9.88 5.80 -35.39
CA TRP A 124 -9.72 7.22 -35.68
C TRP A 124 -9.94 8.10 -34.45
N ARG A 125 -10.81 7.69 -33.52
CA ARG A 125 -11.13 8.48 -32.32
C ARG A 125 -10.08 8.32 -31.23
N ALA A 126 -9.57 9.45 -30.72
CA ALA A 126 -8.63 9.47 -29.60
C ALA A 126 -9.27 9.09 -28.25
N ARG A 127 -10.56 9.40 -28.07
CA ARG A 127 -11.32 9.10 -26.85
C ARG A 127 -12.16 7.82 -27.00
N PRO A 128 -12.38 7.06 -25.91
CA PRO A 128 -13.21 5.85 -25.93
C PRO A 128 -14.65 6.08 -26.41
N ALA A 129 -15.26 5.08 -27.05
CA ALA A 129 -16.59 5.18 -27.68
C ALA A 129 -17.71 5.61 -26.73
N GLU A 130 -17.62 5.20 -25.47
CA GLU A 130 -18.54 5.58 -24.43
C GLU A 130 -18.46 7.07 -24.05
N ASP A 131 -17.46 7.83 -24.50
CA ASP A 131 -17.43 9.29 -24.32
C ASP A 131 -18.05 10.03 -25.52
N MET A 132 -18.67 9.32 -26.47
CA MET A 132 -19.31 9.93 -27.62
C MET A 132 -20.61 10.63 -27.22
N ARG A 133 -20.78 11.86 -27.70
CA ARG A 133 -22.03 12.61 -27.57
C ARG A 133 -23.08 12.03 -28.52
N ALA A 134 -24.36 12.27 -28.23
CA ALA A 134 -25.47 11.83 -29.09
C ALA A 134 -25.27 12.26 -30.56
N VAL A 135 -24.85 13.52 -30.79
CA VAL A 135 -24.58 14.04 -32.14
C VAL A 135 -23.45 13.30 -32.85
N GLU A 136 -22.39 12.92 -32.12
CA GLU A 136 -21.28 12.13 -32.70
C GLU A 136 -21.73 10.71 -33.06
N LEU A 137 -22.55 10.08 -32.22
CA LEU A 137 -23.11 8.76 -32.48
C LEU A 137 -24.10 8.78 -33.65
N PHE A 138 -24.87 9.86 -33.80
CA PHE A 138 -25.73 10.05 -34.97
C PHE A 138 -24.91 10.22 -36.25
N ALA A 139 -23.86 11.06 -36.24
CA ALA A 139 -22.96 11.22 -37.38
C ALA A 139 -22.25 9.91 -37.76
N PHE A 140 -21.80 9.14 -36.76
CA PHE A 140 -21.30 7.79 -36.95
C PHE A 140 -22.35 6.89 -37.61
N GLY A 141 -23.58 6.90 -37.10
CA GLY A 141 -24.71 6.16 -37.68
C GLY A 141 -24.96 6.52 -39.14
N VAL A 142 -24.96 7.81 -39.49
CA VAL A 142 -25.13 8.27 -40.88
C VAL A 142 -23.98 7.76 -41.76
N ALA A 143 -22.73 7.89 -41.31
CA ALA A 143 -21.56 7.44 -42.06
C ALA A 143 -21.57 5.93 -42.34
N VAL A 144 -21.87 5.12 -41.31
CA VAL A 144 -22.01 3.66 -41.44
C VAL A 144 -23.09 3.33 -42.47
N HIS A 145 -24.27 3.94 -42.36
CA HIS A 145 -25.39 3.59 -43.22
C HIS A 145 -25.24 4.12 -44.65
N ALA A 146 -24.59 5.25 -44.84
CA ALA A 146 -24.14 5.70 -46.16
C ALA A 146 -23.18 4.68 -46.79
N ALA A 147 -22.22 4.14 -46.03
CA ALA A 147 -21.34 3.07 -46.52
C ALA A 147 -22.13 1.80 -46.87
N THR A 148 -23.18 1.46 -46.12
CA THR A 148 -24.03 0.29 -46.45
C THR A 148 -24.78 0.46 -47.76
N LEU A 149 -25.14 1.69 -48.16
CA LEU A 149 -25.76 1.94 -49.48
C LEU A 149 -24.77 1.74 -50.63
N VAL A 150 -23.45 1.94 -50.40
CA VAL A 150 -22.42 1.63 -51.40
C VAL A 150 -22.37 0.12 -51.70
N ALA A 151 -22.73 -0.74 -50.73
CA ALA A 151 -22.81 -2.18 -50.97
C ALA A 151 -23.84 -2.56 -52.06
N LEU A 152 -24.83 -1.70 -52.34
CA LEU A 152 -25.79 -1.92 -53.43
C LEU A 152 -25.12 -1.96 -54.82
N LEU A 153 -23.89 -1.47 -54.96
CA LEU A 153 -23.12 -1.63 -56.19
C LEU A 153 -22.86 -3.10 -56.55
N ALA A 154 -22.92 -4.01 -55.58
CA ALA A 154 -22.83 -5.45 -55.80
C ALA A 154 -24.11 -6.06 -56.41
N LEU A 155 -25.22 -5.32 -56.48
CA LEU A 155 -26.43 -5.76 -57.18
C LEU A 155 -26.31 -5.57 -58.71
N PRO A 156 -27.10 -6.29 -59.51
CA PRO A 156 -27.24 -6.02 -60.95
C PRO A 156 -27.72 -4.59 -61.24
N ALA A 157 -27.13 -3.92 -62.25
CA ALA A 157 -27.40 -2.50 -62.54
C ALA A 157 -28.88 -2.17 -62.74
N GLY A 158 -29.68 -3.10 -63.28
CA GLY A 158 -31.11 -2.92 -63.54
C GLY A 158 -32.00 -2.81 -62.30
N SER A 159 -31.54 -3.25 -61.12
CA SER A 159 -32.33 -3.22 -59.87
C SER A 159 -31.81 -2.22 -58.83
N ARG A 160 -30.57 -1.71 -58.96
CA ARG A 160 -29.91 -0.81 -57.99
C ARG A 160 -30.74 0.42 -57.63
N GLY A 161 -31.15 1.22 -58.62
CA GLY A 161 -31.84 2.50 -58.37
C GLY A 161 -33.20 2.33 -57.68
N ARG A 162 -33.95 1.29 -58.06
CA ARG A 162 -35.25 0.97 -57.46
C ARG A 162 -35.10 0.52 -56.01
N ILE A 163 -34.12 -0.34 -55.74
CA ILE A 163 -33.85 -0.83 -54.38
C ILE A 163 -33.30 0.30 -53.51
N ALA A 164 -32.36 1.11 -54.02
CA ALA A 164 -31.78 2.23 -53.30
C ALA A 164 -32.83 3.25 -52.86
N SER A 165 -33.71 3.68 -53.77
CA SER A 165 -34.80 4.62 -53.45
C SER A 165 -35.81 4.04 -52.46
N ALA A 166 -36.05 2.72 -52.48
CA ALA A 166 -36.96 2.05 -51.56
C ALA A 166 -36.41 1.96 -50.12
N ILE A 167 -35.10 1.81 -49.93
CA ILE A 167 -34.51 1.59 -48.60
C ILE A 167 -33.81 2.82 -48.01
N ALA A 168 -33.32 3.74 -48.84
CA ALA A 168 -32.56 4.90 -48.38
C ALA A 168 -33.29 5.73 -47.31
N PRO A 169 -34.62 5.98 -47.38
CA PRO A 169 -35.31 6.72 -46.33
C PRO A 169 -35.24 6.04 -44.96
N THR A 170 -35.38 4.71 -44.93
CA THR A 170 -35.27 3.91 -43.68
C THR A 170 -33.83 3.83 -43.21
N VAL A 171 -32.90 3.55 -44.12
CA VAL A 171 -31.47 3.33 -43.83
C VAL A 171 -30.75 4.63 -43.44
N LEU A 172 -31.14 5.79 -43.96
CA LEU A 172 -30.55 7.09 -43.60
C LEU A 172 -31.38 7.87 -42.58
N GLY A 173 -32.64 7.51 -42.36
CA GLY A 173 -33.51 8.12 -41.35
C GLY A 173 -33.51 7.35 -40.03
N ILE A 174 -34.04 6.12 -40.04
CA ILE A 174 -34.29 5.35 -38.82
C ILE A 174 -33.00 4.74 -38.27
N PHE A 175 -32.16 4.17 -39.13
CA PHE A 175 -31.00 3.40 -38.67
C PHE A 175 -29.92 4.25 -37.98
N PRO A 176 -29.61 5.48 -38.41
CA PRO A 176 -28.69 6.36 -37.67
C PRO A 176 -29.22 6.73 -36.29
N VAL A 177 -30.55 6.93 -36.16
CA VAL A 177 -31.20 7.15 -34.85
C VAL A 177 -31.09 5.89 -33.99
N ALA A 178 -31.33 4.70 -34.56
CA ALA A 178 -31.17 3.44 -33.84
C ALA A 178 -29.72 3.21 -33.38
N THR A 179 -28.73 3.50 -34.23
CA THR A 179 -27.30 3.46 -33.88
C THR A 179 -26.98 4.46 -32.77
N MET A 180 -27.53 5.67 -32.84
CA MET A 180 -27.35 6.68 -31.79
C MET A 180 -27.90 6.21 -30.46
N LEU A 181 -29.15 5.76 -30.42
CA LEU A 181 -29.81 5.32 -29.18
C LEU A 181 -29.11 4.10 -28.57
N LEU A 182 -28.80 3.09 -29.38
CA LEU A 182 -28.07 1.92 -28.91
C LEU A 182 -26.66 2.28 -28.41
N GLY A 183 -25.96 3.15 -29.13
CA GLY A 183 -24.64 3.65 -28.72
C GLY A 183 -24.67 4.47 -27.43
N MET A 184 -25.69 5.31 -27.23
CA MET A 184 -25.88 6.08 -26.00
C MET A 184 -26.12 5.16 -24.80
N LEU A 185 -26.94 4.14 -25.02
CA LEU A 185 -27.32 3.16 -24.03
C LEU A 185 -26.11 2.31 -23.61
N LEU A 186 -25.36 1.76 -24.58
CA LEU A 186 -24.11 1.05 -24.32
C LEU A 186 -23.05 1.94 -23.69
N GLY A 187 -22.94 3.19 -24.13
CA GLY A 187 -22.06 4.16 -23.51
C GLY A 187 -22.38 4.39 -22.04
N LYS A 188 -23.67 4.49 -21.69
CA LYS A 188 -24.10 4.64 -20.28
C LYS A 188 -23.67 3.45 -19.42
N TRP A 189 -23.87 2.23 -19.91
CA TRP A 189 -23.48 1.02 -19.16
C TRP A 189 -21.97 0.86 -19.05
N VAL A 190 -21.22 1.05 -20.14
CA VAL A 190 -19.74 0.96 -20.11
C VAL A 190 -19.15 2.02 -19.18
N ARG A 191 -19.70 3.25 -19.16
CA ARG A 191 -19.28 4.28 -18.19
C ARG A 191 -19.59 3.86 -16.76
N GLY A 192 -20.80 3.37 -16.48
CA GLY A 192 -21.20 2.90 -15.15
C GLY A 192 -20.28 1.80 -14.63
N ALA A 193 -20.05 0.76 -15.42
CA ALA A 193 -19.15 -0.34 -15.09
C ALA A 193 -17.71 0.14 -14.82
N ARG A 194 -17.20 1.10 -15.59
CA ARG A 194 -15.87 1.69 -15.36
C ARG A 194 -15.79 2.50 -14.08
N THR A 195 -16.79 3.33 -13.80
CA THR A 195 -16.84 4.11 -12.56
C THR A 195 -16.90 3.19 -11.35
N ALA A 196 -17.70 2.12 -11.43
CA ALA A 196 -17.78 1.11 -10.38
C ALA A 196 -16.44 0.40 -10.15
N GLU A 197 -15.76 -0.09 -11.19
CA GLU A 197 -14.45 -0.74 -11.05
C GLU A 197 -13.37 0.23 -10.55
N ALA A 198 -13.39 1.49 -10.99
CA ALA A 198 -12.46 2.51 -10.51
C ALA A 198 -12.66 2.83 -9.03
N LEU A 199 -13.92 2.94 -8.59
CA LEU A 199 -14.28 3.12 -7.18
C LEU A 199 -13.81 1.91 -6.37
N ARG A 200 -14.16 0.69 -6.80
CA ARG A 200 -13.77 -0.56 -6.13
C ARG A 200 -12.25 -0.67 -5.96
N LEU A 201 -11.49 -0.37 -7.01
CA LEU A 201 -10.02 -0.38 -6.94
C LEU A 201 -9.47 0.71 -6.03
N SER A 202 -10.10 1.88 -6.00
CA SER A 202 -9.70 2.97 -5.08
C SER A 202 -9.98 2.61 -3.63
N GLU A 203 -11.15 2.06 -3.32
CA GLU A 203 -11.53 1.58 -1.99
C GLU A 203 -10.61 0.44 -1.54
N GLU A 204 -10.32 -0.52 -2.42
CA GLU A 204 -9.40 -1.63 -2.14
C GLU A 204 -7.98 -1.12 -1.83
N ARG A 205 -7.46 -0.17 -2.61
CA ARG A 205 -6.16 0.46 -2.35
C ARG A 205 -6.14 1.22 -1.04
N LEU A 206 -7.19 1.97 -0.72
CA LEU A 206 -7.31 2.68 0.56
C LEU A 206 -7.33 1.68 1.72
N ARG A 207 -8.13 0.62 1.61
CA ARG A 207 -8.20 -0.44 2.62
C ARG A 207 -6.85 -1.10 2.86
N LEU A 208 -6.13 -1.45 1.80
CA LEU A 208 -4.79 -2.05 1.90
C LEU A 208 -3.76 -1.09 2.50
N ALA A 209 -3.82 0.20 2.17
CA ALA A 209 -2.93 1.21 2.74
C ALA A 209 -3.17 1.41 4.26
N LEU A 210 -4.43 1.43 4.68
CA LEU A 210 -4.81 1.50 6.09
C LEU A 210 -4.37 0.23 6.85
N ASP A 211 -4.64 -0.95 6.28
CA ASP A 211 -4.23 -2.23 6.88
C ASP A 211 -2.69 -2.32 7.02
N ALA A 212 -1.94 -1.94 5.98
CA ALA A 212 -0.47 -1.96 6.00
C ALA A 212 0.13 -0.98 7.04
N SER A 213 -0.56 0.12 7.34
CA SER A 213 -0.14 1.10 8.35
C SER A 213 -0.70 0.79 9.75
N ARG A 214 -1.38 -0.35 9.93
CA ARG A 214 -2.11 -0.71 11.16
C ARG A 214 -3.04 0.42 11.61
N GLN A 215 -3.75 1.02 10.65
CA GLN A 215 -4.70 2.09 10.90
C GLN A 215 -6.13 1.61 10.69
N GLY A 216 -7.00 2.00 11.61
CA GLY A 216 -8.44 1.98 11.46
C GLY A 216 -8.94 3.38 11.11
N SER A 217 -10.05 3.49 10.37
CA SER A 217 -10.71 4.78 10.16
C SER A 217 -12.01 4.85 10.93
N PHE A 218 -12.40 6.07 11.28
CA PHE A 218 -13.68 6.36 11.89
C PHE A 218 -14.31 7.58 11.22
N ASP A 219 -15.63 7.62 11.23
CA ASP A 219 -16.44 8.71 10.73
C ASP A 219 -17.63 8.88 11.67
N ILE A 220 -17.64 9.98 12.40
CA ILE A 220 -18.62 10.27 13.45
C ILE A 220 -19.52 11.37 12.95
N ASP A 221 -20.82 11.08 12.94
CA ASP A 221 -21.87 12.07 12.84
C ASP A 221 -22.05 12.72 14.22
N LEU A 222 -21.80 14.02 14.31
CA LEU A 222 -21.80 14.75 15.58
C LEU A 222 -23.21 15.08 16.08
N VAL A 223 -24.22 14.98 15.22
CA VAL A 223 -25.62 15.25 15.58
C VAL A 223 -26.23 14.03 16.26
N THR A 224 -25.98 12.84 15.70
CA THR A 224 -26.50 11.57 16.20
C THR A 224 -25.55 10.87 17.16
N GLY A 225 -24.26 11.17 17.11
CA GLY A 225 -23.19 10.47 17.84
C GLY A 225 -22.83 9.11 17.24
N ALA A 226 -23.48 8.69 16.16
CA ALA A 226 -23.22 7.42 15.50
C ALA A 226 -21.87 7.45 14.77
N ALA A 227 -21.11 6.36 14.88
CA ALA A 227 -19.83 6.23 14.19
C ALA A 227 -19.87 5.10 13.16
N THR A 228 -19.42 5.39 11.95
CA THR A 228 -19.04 4.40 10.95
C THR A 228 -17.54 4.15 11.08
N VAL A 229 -17.13 2.90 11.19
CA VAL A 229 -15.74 2.52 11.43
C VAL A 229 -15.27 1.48 10.41
N SER A 230 -13.97 1.44 10.13
CA SER A 230 -13.42 0.41 9.24
C SER A 230 -13.22 -0.93 9.96
N ASP A 231 -13.19 -2.01 9.16
CA ASP A 231 -12.81 -3.35 9.62
C ASP A 231 -11.43 -3.39 10.28
N GLY A 232 -10.52 -2.49 9.86
CA GLY A 232 -9.20 -2.33 10.46
C GLY A 232 -9.28 -1.86 11.91
N TYR A 233 -10.21 -0.95 12.24
CA TYR A 233 -10.39 -0.49 13.61
C TYR A 233 -11.00 -1.57 14.51
N ALA A 234 -12.00 -2.31 14.01
CA ALA A 234 -12.59 -3.41 14.76
C ALA A 234 -11.54 -4.49 15.08
N ARG A 235 -10.75 -4.92 14.08
CA ARG A 235 -9.67 -5.90 14.24
C ARG A 235 -8.57 -5.39 15.19
N MET A 236 -8.21 -4.12 15.11
CA MET A 236 -7.25 -3.48 16.02
C MET A 236 -7.66 -3.61 17.49
N LEU A 237 -8.96 -3.54 17.78
CA LEU A 237 -9.52 -3.75 19.12
C LEU A 237 -9.89 -5.21 19.42
N GLY A 238 -9.55 -6.16 18.52
CA GLY A 238 -9.85 -7.58 18.70
C GLY A 238 -11.34 -7.95 18.54
N HIS A 239 -12.15 -7.08 17.94
CA HIS A 239 -13.56 -7.34 17.67
C HIS A 239 -13.77 -7.89 16.25
N ASP A 240 -14.89 -8.60 16.06
CA ASP A 240 -15.37 -9.01 14.74
C ASP A 240 -15.94 -7.79 13.98
N PRO A 241 -15.38 -7.43 12.80
CA PRO A 241 -15.88 -6.32 11.99
C PRO A 241 -17.37 -6.40 11.64
N ALA A 242 -17.93 -7.61 11.48
CA ALA A 242 -19.32 -7.78 11.10
C ALA A 242 -20.29 -7.29 12.18
N THR A 243 -19.92 -7.44 13.45
CA THR A 243 -20.77 -7.15 14.62
C THR A 243 -20.36 -5.88 15.36
N PHE A 244 -19.10 -5.44 15.24
CA PHE A 244 -18.61 -4.24 15.89
C PHE A 244 -19.35 -3.00 15.38
N ARG A 245 -19.90 -2.24 16.31
CA ARG A 245 -20.52 -0.93 16.07
C ARG A 245 -19.93 0.03 17.07
N ASP A 246 -19.83 1.29 16.66
CA ASP A 246 -19.26 2.30 17.51
C ASP A 246 -20.08 3.59 17.52
N SER A 247 -19.84 4.39 18.53
CA SER A 247 -20.40 5.71 18.70
C SER A 247 -19.43 6.54 19.52
N HIS A 248 -19.62 7.86 19.53
CA HIS A 248 -18.82 8.73 20.38
C HIS A 248 -18.87 8.31 21.87
N GLN A 249 -20.05 7.88 22.34
CA GLN A 249 -20.23 7.41 23.72
C GLN A 249 -19.47 6.10 23.98
N GLN A 250 -19.63 5.10 23.11
CA GLN A 250 -18.94 3.81 23.28
C GLN A 250 -17.42 3.94 23.20
N TRP A 251 -16.92 4.85 22.37
CA TRP A 251 -15.50 5.20 22.31
C TRP A 251 -14.99 5.76 23.66
N LEU A 252 -15.74 6.67 24.31
CA LEU A 252 -15.41 7.17 25.65
C LEU A 252 -15.49 6.08 26.72
N GLU A 253 -16.48 5.19 26.65
CA GLU A 253 -16.64 4.07 27.59
C GLU A 253 -15.47 3.09 27.53
N ARG A 254 -14.95 2.81 26.32
CA ARG A 254 -13.75 1.96 26.13
C ARG A 254 -12.44 2.66 26.51
N MET A 255 -12.42 3.99 26.63
CA MET A 255 -11.21 4.71 26.98
C MET A 255 -10.85 4.53 28.47
N HIS A 256 -9.56 4.38 28.76
CA HIS A 256 -9.04 4.31 30.12
C HIS A 256 -9.46 5.55 30.93
N PRO A 257 -9.93 5.41 32.19
CA PRO A 257 -10.42 6.52 33.00
C PRO A 257 -9.48 7.73 33.06
N ASP A 258 -8.19 7.50 33.31
CA ASP A 258 -7.16 8.56 33.39
C ASP A 258 -6.99 9.36 32.09
N ASP A 259 -7.32 8.78 30.94
CA ASP A 259 -7.09 9.41 29.63
C ASP A 259 -8.32 10.23 29.16
N ARG A 260 -9.50 9.99 29.75
CA ARG A 260 -10.79 10.55 29.30
C ARG A 260 -10.84 12.07 29.34
N GLU A 261 -10.40 12.66 30.45
CA GLU A 261 -10.50 14.11 30.63
C GLU A 261 -9.64 14.88 29.60
N GLY A 262 -8.41 14.40 29.35
CA GLY A 262 -7.51 14.98 28.36
C GLY A 262 -8.05 14.85 26.93
N ALA A 263 -8.62 13.69 26.59
CA ALA A 263 -9.26 13.48 25.29
C ALA A 263 -10.48 14.40 25.10
N LEU A 264 -11.36 14.51 26.10
CA LEU A 264 -12.53 15.39 26.05
C LEU A 264 -12.15 16.87 25.96
N ALA A 265 -11.08 17.30 26.64
CA ALA A 265 -10.58 18.66 26.52
C ALA A 265 -10.09 18.95 25.09
N THR A 266 -9.31 18.04 24.50
CA THR A 266 -8.81 18.19 23.12
C THR A 266 -9.95 18.16 22.10
N PHE A 267 -10.97 17.33 22.34
CA PHE A 267 -12.16 17.27 21.48
C PHE A 267 -12.99 18.57 21.56
N ARG A 268 -13.18 19.15 22.75
CA ARG A 268 -13.82 20.46 22.91
C ARG A 268 -13.07 21.56 22.16
N GLU A 269 -11.74 21.57 22.25
CA GLU A 269 -10.89 22.51 21.51
C GLU A 269 -11.06 22.40 19.99
N LEU A 270 -11.24 21.19 19.46
CA LEU A 270 -11.56 20.97 18.05
C LEU A 270 -12.94 21.54 17.70
N MET A 271 -13.97 21.27 18.53
CA MET A 271 -15.34 21.74 18.28
C MET A 271 -15.44 23.27 18.28
N GLU A 272 -14.73 23.91 19.21
CA GLU A 272 -14.62 25.37 19.33
C GLU A 272 -13.75 26.01 18.23
N GLY A 273 -13.10 25.21 17.39
CA GLY A 273 -12.20 25.69 16.33
C GLY A 273 -10.86 26.23 16.83
N ARG A 274 -10.53 26.02 18.11
CA ARG A 274 -9.22 26.37 18.69
C ARG A 274 -8.09 25.46 18.18
N ARG A 275 -8.43 24.29 17.64
CA ARG A 275 -7.50 23.40 16.93
C ARG A 275 -8.01 23.02 15.55
N PRO A 276 -7.11 22.86 14.55
CA PRO A 276 -7.47 22.42 13.21
C PRO A 276 -7.79 20.92 13.14
N GLU A 277 -7.26 20.13 14.07
CA GLU A 277 -7.47 18.68 14.16
C GLU A 277 -7.44 18.20 15.62
N PHE A 278 -8.16 17.12 15.89
CA PHE A 278 -7.99 16.32 17.09
C PHE A 278 -6.75 15.45 16.90
N ARG A 279 -5.85 15.46 17.88
CA ARG A 279 -4.69 14.58 17.93
C ARG A 279 -4.41 14.21 19.37
N GLY A 280 -4.52 12.92 19.70
CA GLY A 280 -4.31 12.43 21.05
C GLY A 280 -3.88 10.97 21.08
N GLU A 281 -3.08 10.62 22.08
CA GLU A 281 -2.73 9.24 22.39
C GLU A 281 -3.39 8.83 23.70
N PHE A 282 -4.10 7.71 23.70
CA PHE A 282 -4.84 7.21 24.85
C PHE A 282 -5.01 5.69 24.77
N ARG A 283 -5.35 5.08 25.90
CA ARG A 283 -5.60 3.64 26.01
C ARG A 283 -7.07 3.34 25.74
N LEU A 284 -7.33 2.43 24.81
CA LEU A 284 -8.65 1.83 24.62
C LEU A 284 -8.65 0.38 25.09
N ARG A 285 -9.78 -0.05 25.65
CA ARG A 285 -9.99 -1.44 26.05
C ARG A 285 -10.36 -2.29 24.84
N ASN A 286 -9.63 -3.37 24.62
CA ASN A 286 -9.91 -4.35 23.57
C ASN A 286 -10.95 -5.39 24.02
N ALA A 287 -11.35 -6.29 23.12
CA ALA A 287 -12.30 -7.36 23.39
C ALA A 287 -11.84 -8.35 24.49
N ALA A 288 -10.53 -8.54 24.66
CA ALA A 288 -9.93 -9.36 25.72
C ALA A 288 -9.89 -8.63 27.08
N GLY A 289 -10.21 -7.34 27.12
CA GLY A 289 -10.19 -6.51 28.32
C GLY A 289 -8.85 -5.83 28.61
N GLU A 290 -7.86 -5.99 27.74
CA GLU A 290 -6.52 -5.39 27.84
C GLU A 290 -6.50 -3.97 27.25
N TRP A 291 -5.46 -3.21 27.60
CA TRP A 291 -5.27 -1.84 27.15
C TRP A 291 -4.38 -1.78 25.91
N VAL A 292 -4.91 -1.19 24.83
CA VAL A 292 -4.18 -0.93 23.59
C VAL A 292 -3.96 0.57 23.47
N TRP A 293 -2.72 0.98 23.18
CA TRP A 293 -2.39 2.38 22.97
C TRP A 293 -2.78 2.80 21.56
N ILE A 294 -3.65 3.81 21.48
CA ILE A 294 -4.17 4.33 20.22
C ILE A 294 -3.75 5.77 20.05
N LEU A 295 -3.09 6.06 18.93
CA LEU A 295 -3.00 7.42 18.40
C LEU A 295 -4.24 7.68 17.54
N SER A 296 -5.02 8.69 17.91
CA SER A 296 -6.17 9.16 17.15
C SER A 296 -5.89 10.51 16.53
N VAL A 297 -6.16 10.63 15.23
CA VAL A 297 -6.08 11.89 14.48
C VAL A 297 -7.39 12.08 13.74
N GLY A 298 -8.09 13.20 13.95
CA GLY A 298 -9.39 13.46 13.34
C GLY A 298 -9.61 14.92 12.96
N ARG A 299 -10.39 15.17 11.92
CA ARG A 299 -10.72 16.52 11.42
C ARG A 299 -12.21 16.68 11.17
N ILE A 300 -12.70 17.89 11.36
CA ILE A 300 -14.06 18.28 10.97
C ILE A 300 -14.11 18.38 9.45
N VAL A 301 -14.98 17.59 8.81
CA VAL A 301 -15.12 17.54 7.35
C VAL A 301 -16.45 18.10 6.84
N ALA A 302 -17.40 18.33 7.73
CA ALA A 302 -18.66 19.00 7.40
C ALA A 302 -19.08 19.94 8.53
N ARG A 303 -19.64 21.08 8.14
CA ARG A 303 -20.26 22.08 9.02
C ARG A 303 -21.62 22.47 8.46
N ASP A 304 -22.53 22.91 9.32
CA ASP A 304 -23.82 23.45 8.89
C ASP A 304 -23.68 24.89 8.35
N ALA A 305 -24.79 25.49 7.93
CA ALA A 305 -24.84 26.85 7.43
C ALA A 305 -24.48 27.91 8.50
N ALA A 306 -24.61 27.59 9.79
CA ALA A 306 -24.24 28.45 10.91
C ALA A 306 -22.76 28.26 11.34
N GLY A 307 -22.04 27.32 10.73
CA GLY A 307 -20.65 27.00 11.03
C GLY A 307 -20.45 25.93 12.11
N ALA A 308 -21.52 25.35 12.66
CA ALA A 308 -21.43 24.30 13.66
C ALA A 308 -20.87 23.00 13.05
N PRO A 309 -19.94 22.30 13.73
CA PRO A 309 -19.43 21.00 13.28
C PRO A 309 -20.55 19.95 13.14
N LEU A 310 -20.61 19.26 12.00
CA LEU A 310 -21.57 18.17 11.76
C LEU A 310 -20.93 16.79 11.71
N ARG A 311 -19.68 16.69 11.27
CA ARG A 311 -19.03 15.41 11.00
C ARG A 311 -17.53 15.48 11.22
N VAL A 312 -17.00 14.48 11.91
CA VAL A 312 -15.55 14.30 12.11
C VAL A 312 -15.14 12.97 11.51
N THR A 313 -14.08 12.96 10.72
CA THR A 313 -13.46 11.73 10.23
C THR A 313 -11.98 11.71 10.57
N GLY A 314 -11.43 10.53 10.73
CA GLY A 314 -10.05 10.37 11.15
C GLY A 314 -9.56 8.94 11.13
N THR A 315 -8.37 8.74 11.68
CA THR A 315 -7.76 7.43 11.85
C THR A 315 -7.36 7.17 13.30
N HIS A 316 -7.42 5.89 13.65
CA HIS A 316 -6.81 5.31 14.84
C HIS A 316 -5.60 4.49 14.38
N THR A 317 -4.47 4.63 15.07
CA THR A 317 -3.26 3.84 14.83
C THR A 317 -2.89 3.14 16.13
N ASP A 318 -2.66 1.84 16.08
CA ASP A 318 -2.08 1.13 17.21
C ASP A 318 -0.61 1.51 17.37
N VAL A 319 -0.29 2.12 18.50
CA VAL A 319 1.07 2.58 18.85
C VAL A 319 1.63 1.82 20.06
N THR A 320 1.03 0.69 20.44
CA THR A 320 1.44 -0.13 21.58
C THR A 320 2.88 -0.60 21.44
N GLU A 321 3.23 -1.22 20.31
CA GLU A 321 4.60 -1.69 20.05
C GLU A 321 5.63 -0.55 20.10
N ARG A 322 5.27 0.63 19.57
CA ARG A 322 6.13 1.82 19.63
C ARG A 322 6.33 2.28 21.08
N ARG A 323 5.26 2.35 21.87
CA ARG A 323 5.33 2.76 23.29
C ARG A 323 6.15 1.79 24.12
N GLU A 324 6.00 0.50 23.91
CA GLU A 324 6.80 -0.52 24.59
C GLU A 324 8.28 -0.44 24.18
N ALA A 325 8.58 -0.21 22.90
CA ALA A 325 9.94 -0.02 22.44
C ALA A 325 10.61 1.22 23.06
N GLU A 326 9.90 2.35 23.07
CA GLU A 326 10.34 3.59 23.72
C GLU A 326 10.57 3.39 25.23
N ALA A 327 9.70 2.62 25.90
CA ALA A 327 9.85 2.30 27.32
C ALA A 327 11.08 1.42 27.59
N ARG A 328 11.29 0.35 26.80
CA ARG A 328 12.48 -0.52 26.91
C ARG A 328 13.78 0.26 26.66
N GLU A 329 13.80 1.14 25.66
CA GLU A 329 14.96 1.99 25.38
C GLU A 329 15.26 2.94 26.56
N ARG A 330 14.21 3.53 27.15
CA ARG A 330 14.35 4.43 28.29
C ARG A 330 14.89 3.70 29.52
N GLU A 331 14.40 2.50 29.79
CA GLU A 331 14.87 1.65 30.88
C GLU A 331 16.33 1.24 30.68
N ALA A 332 16.69 0.79 29.48
CA ALA A 332 18.07 0.43 29.14
C ALA A 332 19.04 1.62 29.28
N ARG A 333 18.61 2.84 28.88
CA ARG A 333 19.41 4.06 29.07
C ARG A 333 19.58 4.41 30.54
N ALA A 334 18.52 4.29 31.34
CA ALA A 334 18.59 4.56 32.78
C ALA A 334 19.54 3.58 33.48
N GLU A 335 19.51 2.30 33.11
CA GLU A 335 20.41 1.29 33.66
C GLU A 335 21.86 1.51 33.23
N ALA A 336 22.11 1.82 31.95
CA ALA A 336 23.45 2.15 31.47
C ALA A 336 24.05 3.38 32.19
N ALA A 337 23.23 4.41 32.44
CA ALA A 337 23.66 5.58 33.20
C ALA A 337 24.07 5.23 34.64
N ARG A 338 23.28 4.38 35.33
CA ARG A 338 23.61 3.90 36.68
C ARG A 338 24.91 3.10 36.73
N LEU A 339 25.14 2.22 35.75
CA LEU A 339 26.37 1.42 35.67
C LEU A 339 27.60 2.28 35.40
N LEU A 340 27.49 3.31 34.56
CA LEU A 340 28.57 4.27 34.32
C LEU A 340 28.92 5.06 35.58
N GLU A 341 27.91 5.58 36.30
CA GLU A 341 28.13 6.28 37.58
C GLU A 341 28.84 5.39 38.61
N ALA A 342 28.42 4.12 38.72
CA ALA A 342 29.08 3.15 39.60
C ALA A 342 30.53 2.82 39.17
N SER A 343 30.78 2.75 37.86
CA SER A 343 32.12 2.51 37.29
C SER A 343 33.06 3.69 37.55
N ASP A 344 32.59 4.93 37.38
CA ASP A 344 33.37 6.13 37.65
C ASP A 344 33.71 6.27 39.13
N ALA A 345 32.75 5.98 40.02
CA ALA A 345 33.00 5.94 41.46
C ALA A 345 34.06 4.88 41.81
N SER A 346 33.97 3.68 41.23
CA SER A 346 34.96 2.61 41.43
C SER A 346 36.34 2.98 40.90
N ARG A 347 36.40 3.64 39.73
CA ARG A 347 37.65 4.12 39.11
C ARG A 347 38.32 5.18 39.98
N LEU A 348 37.56 6.13 40.51
CA LEU A 348 38.09 7.16 41.42
C LEU A 348 38.62 6.54 42.73
N ALA A 349 37.91 5.57 43.31
CA ALA A 349 38.38 4.86 44.48
C ALA A 349 39.69 4.09 44.21
N LEU A 350 39.80 3.39 43.07
CA LEU A 350 41.03 2.72 42.64
C LEU A 350 42.19 3.69 42.46
N LEU A 351 41.97 4.86 41.84
CA LEU A 351 42.99 5.89 41.69
C LEU A 351 43.51 6.38 43.05
N SER A 352 42.61 6.60 44.02
CA SER A 352 43.00 6.96 45.38
C SER A 352 43.89 5.89 46.03
N VAL A 353 43.52 4.61 45.90
CA VAL A 353 44.32 3.50 46.46
C VAL A 353 45.71 3.43 45.82
N VAL A 354 45.82 3.64 44.50
CA VAL A 354 47.11 3.66 43.80
C VAL A 354 47.98 4.84 44.26
N GLU A 355 47.37 6.00 44.51
CA GLU A 355 48.09 7.19 44.98
C GLU A 355 48.60 7.04 46.43
N ASP A 356 47.80 6.40 47.29
CA ASP A 356 48.19 6.05 48.66
C ASP A 356 49.35 5.04 48.69
N LEU A 357 49.30 4.02 47.83
CA LEU A 357 50.38 3.02 47.69
C LEU A 357 51.68 3.67 47.24
N ARG A 358 51.65 4.51 46.20
CA ARG A 358 52.83 5.26 45.75
C ARG A 358 53.42 6.12 46.86
N SER A 359 52.56 6.82 47.61
CA SER A 359 52.99 7.65 48.74
C SER A 359 53.61 6.83 49.88
N ALA A 360 53.17 5.59 50.08
CA ALA A 360 53.79 4.66 51.02
C ALA A 360 55.16 4.16 50.54
N GLU A 361 55.27 3.78 49.26
CA GLU A 361 56.54 3.37 48.64
C GLU A 361 57.59 4.49 48.70
N ASP A 362 57.22 5.72 48.35
CA ASP A 362 58.11 6.88 48.41
C ASP A 362 58.58 7.20 49.85
N ARG A 363 57.73 6.95 50.85
CA ARG A 363 58.13 7.06 52.27
C ARG A 363 59.13 5.97 52.64
N MET A 364 58.88 4.74 52.20
CA MET A 364 59.74 3.60 52.48
C MET A 364 61.11 3.77 51.81
N GLY A 365 61.16 4.16 50.54
CA GLY A 365 62.41 4.42 49.82
C GLY A 365 63.23 5.57 50.41
N ARG A 366 62.57 6.66 50.86
CA ARG A 366 63.24 7.74 51.60
C ARG A 366 63.79 7.28 52.94
N SER A 367 63.02 6.50 53.69
CA SER A 367 63.48 5.94 54.97
C SER A 367 64.66 5.00 54.77
N GLU A 368 64.62 4.12 53.77
CA GLU A 368 65.72 3.20 53.45
C GLU A 368 66.99 3.96 53.05
N SER A 369 66.87 4.98 52.19
CA SER A 369 68.01 5.80 51.76
C SER A 369 68.63 6.56 52.93
N PHE A 370 67.80 7.08 53.84
CA PHE A 370 68.26 7.75 55.05
C PHE A 370 69.03 6.79 55.97
N TYR A 371 68.49 5.60 56.26
CA TYR A 371 69.18 4.59 57.08
C TYR A 371 70.46 4.08 56.42
N ARG A 372 70.44 3.87 55.10
CA ARG A 372 71.63 3.50 54.33
C ARG A 372 72.69 4.60 54.44
N GLY A 373 72.31 5.86 54.27
CA GLY A 373 73.22 7.00 54.42
C GLY A 373 73.82 7.10 55.82
N LEU A 374 73.02 6.90 56.88
CA LEU A 374 73.53 6.86 58.26
C LEU A 374 74.51 5.70 58.48
N PHE A 375 74.18 4.51 57.96
CA PHE A 375 75.01 3.32 58.08
C PHE A 375 76.37 3.50 57.41
N GLU A 376 76.40 3.98 56.16
CA GLU A 376 77.65 4.17 55.40
C GLU A 376 78.54 5.30 55.98
N ASN A 377 77.93 6.37 56.48
CA ASN A 377 78.67 7.52 57.04
C ASN A 377 79.00 7.39 58.53
N MET A 378 78.63 6.29 59.17
CA MET A 378 78.98 6.04 60.57
C MET A 378 80.50 5.86 60.69
N HIS A 379 81.12 6.51 61.67
CA HIS A 379 82.57 6.44 61.88
C HIS A 379 83.00 5.16 62.61
N GLU A 380 82.08 4.55 63.36
CA GLU A 380 82.26 3.24 63.97
C GLU A 380 82.04 2.14 62.93
N GLY A 381 82.94 1.15 62.92
CA GLY A 381 82.77 -0.03 62.09
C GLY A 381 81.59 -0.87 62.58
N PHE A 382 80.60 -1.09 61.70
CA PHE A 382 79.43 -1.90 62.00
C PHE A 382 79.22 -2.96 60.94
N ALA A 383 78.91 -4.16 61.41
CA ALA A 383 78.59 -5.30 60.59
C ALA A 383 77.28 -5.93 61.06
N PHE A 384 76.36 -6.14 60.13
CA PHE A 384 75.19 -6.98 60.35
C PHE A 384 75.55 -8.40 59.95
N CYS A 385 75.62 -9.31 60.92
CA CYS A 385 76.07 -10.68 60.69
C CYS A 385 74.94 -11.69 60.95
N ARG A 386 74.94 -12.77 60.17
CA ARG A 386 74.21 -13.98 60.49
C ARG A 386 75.13 -14.93 61.24
N LEU A 387 74.70 -15.41 62.40
CA LEU A 387 75.42 -16.47 63.12
C LEU A 387 75.26 -17.79 62.37
N VAL A 388 76.37 -18.47 62.08
CA VAL A 388 76.43 -19.78 61.44
C VAL A 388 77.04 -20.79 62.43
N ARG A 389 76.44 -21.97 62.58
CA ARG A 389 76.92 -23.04 63.47
C ARG A 389 77.08 -24.34 62.69
N GLU A 390 78.24 -24.96 62.78
CA GLU A 390 78.55 -26.27 62.17
C GLU A 390 78.98 -27.26 63.26
N GLU A 391 78.52 -28.52 63.16
CA GLU A 391 78.81 -29.56 64.16
C GLU A 391 80.31 -29.85 64.26
N GLY A 392 80.85 -29.80 65.49
CA GLY A 392 82.27 -30.04 65.75
C GLY A 392 83.19 -28.84 65.49
N ARG A 393 82.66 -27.70 65.03
CA ARG A 393 83.40 -26.42 64.89
C ARG A 393 82.81 -25.34 65.79
N ALA A 394 83.63 -24.34 66.12
CA ALA A 394 83.16 -23.15 66.84
C ALA A 394 82.15 -22.35 65.98
N PRO A 395 81.19 -21.63 66.59
CA PRO A 395 80.26 -20.77 65.86
C PRO A 395 81.03 -19.70 65.07
N ASP A 396 80.59 -19.45 63.84
CA ASP A 396 81.17 -18.47 62.91
C ASP A 396 80.12 -17.43 62.52
N PHE A 397 80.53 -16.33 61.90
CA PHE A 397 79.64 -15.24 61.49
C PHE A 397 79.78 -14.97 60.00
N GLU A 398 78.67 -14.99 59.26
CA GLU A 398 78.59 -14.52 57.87
C GLU A 398 78.20 -13.04 57.88
N TYR A 399 79.02 -12.19 57.28
CA TYR A 399 78.72 -10.76 57.16
C TYR A 399 77.64 -10.55 56.09
N LEU A 400 76.43 -10.14 56.49
CA LEU A 400 75.34 -9.85 55.55
C LEU A 400 75.43 -8.43 54.97
N ARG A 401 75.90 -7.49 55.79
CA ARG A 401 76.16 -6.12 55.37
C ARG A 401 77.23 -5.50 56.26
N VAL A 402 78.17 -4.75 55.69
CA VAL A 402 79.19 -4.01 56.46
C VAL A 402 79.24 -2.57 55.98
N ASN A 403 79.52 -1.63 56.87
CA ASN A 403 79.72 -0.24 56.46
C ASN A 403 81.18 0.03 56.05
N ASP A 404 81.39 1.13 55.34
CA ASP A 404 82.72 1.54 54.91
C ASP A 404 83.73 1.69 56.07
N ALA A 405 83.28 2.14 57.25
CA ALA A 405 84.16 2.27 58.42
C ALA A 405 84.66 0.91 58.92
N PHE A 406 83.82 -0.13 58.91
CA PHE A 406 84.20 -1.50 59.27
C PHE A 406 85.29 -2.01 58.33
N GLY A 407 85.10 -1.81 57.02
CA GLY A 407 86.07 -2.17 56.01
C GLY A 407 87.41 -1.46 56.19
N ARG A 408 87.40 -0.15 56.52
CA ARG A 408 88.62 0.62 56.78
C ARG A 408 89.32 0.22 58.09
N MET A 409 88.57 0.03 59.17
CA MET A 409 89.12 -0.24 60.49
C MET A 409 89.79 -1.62 60.59
N LEU A 410 89.20 -2.62 59.93
CA LEU A 410 89.65 -4.02 60.01
C LEU A 410 90.36 -4.51 58.74
N GLY A 411 90.51 -3.66 57.71
CA GLY A 411 91.06 -4.05 56.40
C GLY A 411 90.13 -4.96 55.58
N LEU A 412 88.86 -5.07 55.98
CA LEU A 412 87.87 -6.01 55.45
C LEU A 412 86.86 -5.33 54.50
N ALA A 413 87.35 -4.50 53.58
CA ALA A 413 86.48 -3.90 52.56
C ALA A 413 85.89 -4.99 51.64
N GLY A 414 84.56 -5.04 51.53
CA GLY A 414 83.87 -6.07 50.73
C GLY A 414 83.70 -7.41 51.43
N ALA A 415 83.73 -7.45 52.77
CA ALA A 415 83.53 -8.70 53.53
C ALA A 415 82.11 -9.26 53.48
N GLU A 416 81.16 -8.59 52.82
CA GLU A 416 79.79 -9.10 52.66
C GLU A 416 79.78 -10.45 51.94
N GLY A 417 79.10 -11.43 52.51
CA GLY A 417 79.07 -12.82 52.06
C GLY A 417 80.26 -13.67 52.50
N LEU A 418 81.30 -13.08 53.12
CA LEU A 418 82.40 -13.84 53.74
C LEU A 418 82.04 -14.26 55.16
N ARG A 419 82.61 -15.39 55.59
CA ARG A 419 82.60 -15.81 56.99
C ARG A 419 83.79 -15.20 57.74
N ALA A 420 83.62 -14.91 59.02
CA ALA A 420 84.65 -14.28 59.84
C ALA A 420 85.93 -15.13 59.92
N ALA A 421 85.83 -16.46 59.89
CA ALA A 421 86.99 -17.35 59.84
C ALA A 421 87.79 -17.27 58.53
N ASP A 422 87.16 -16.87 57.42
CA ASP A 422 87.77 -16.80 56.09
C ASP A 422 88.20 -15.36 55.72
N ALA A 423 87.91 -14.40 56.59
CA ALA A 423 88.24 -13.00 56.39
C ALA A 423 89.74 -12.76 56.66
N PRO A 424 90.48 -12.09 55.75
CA PRO A 424 91.89 -11.78 55.94
C PRO A 424 92.05 -10.65 56.98
N LEU A 425 91.98 -11.00 58.27
CA LEU A 425 92.22 -10.08 59.37
C LEU A 425 93.72 -9.87 59.56
N ASP A 426 94.18 -8.64 59.35
CA ASP A 426 95.53 -8.20 59.72
C ASP A 426 95.44 -7.56 61.12
N ILE A 427 95.59 -8.37 62.19
CA ILE A 427 95.43 -7.94 63.59
C ILE A 427 96.76 -7.47 64.17
#